data_AF-A0AAV7GSP9-F1
#
_entry.id   AF-A0AAV7GSP9-F1
#
_cell.length_a   1.000
_cell.length_b   1.000
_cell.length_c   1.000
_cell.angle_alpha   90.00
_cell.angle_beta   90.00
_cell.angle_gamma   90.00
#
_symmetry.space_group_name_H-M   'P 1'
#
loop_
_entity.id
_entity.type
_entity.pdbx_description
1 polymer ?
#
loop_
_entity_poly.entity_id
_entity_poly.type
_entity_poly.pdbx_seq_one_letter_code
_entity_poly.pdbx_strand_id
1 'polypeptide(L)'
;MSMEKENRFDLDQRKRKRMLSNRESARRSRMRKQNHLNDLVSQVGKLREDNSRISAQVKLRSEWYAAVEAENRVMRTQVMELTERLRYVSSLLRFVQAASGMVMEIPDPLLKPWQVPCPAHSIMASANFFQC
;
A
#
# COMPACT_ATOMS: atom_id res chain seq x y z
N MET A 1 29.37 -71.65 -28.50
CA MET A 1 28.38 -71.86 -27.42
C MET A 1 28.64 -71.05 -26.14
N SER A 2 29.85 -70.99 -25.58
CA SER A 2 30.11 -70.21 -24.34
C SER A 2 29.96 -68.70 -24.53
N MET A 3 30.45 -68.15 -25.65
CA MET A 3 30.44 -66.72 -25.94
C MET A 3 29.02 -66.13 -26.14
N GLU A 4 28.09 -66.91 -26.69
CA GLU A 4 26.68 -66.48 -26.87
C GLU A 4 25.90 -66.48 -25.54
N LYS A 5 26.26 -67.35 -24.60
CA LYS A 5 25.65 -67.37 -23.26
C LYS A 5 26.12 -66.17 -22.44
N GLU A 6 27.40 -65.81 -22.56
CA GLU A 6 27.98 -64.61 -21.93
C GLU A 6 27.37 -63.31 -22.47
N ASN A 7 27.18 -63.21 -23.79
CA ASN A 7 26.53 -62.05 -24.40
C ASN A 7 25.05 -61.89 -23.96
N ARG A 8 24.31 -62.99 -23.84
CA ARG A 8 22.94 -62.97 -23.29
C ARG A 8 22.89 -62.53 -21.83
N PHE A 9 23.83 -63.00 -21.01
CA PHE A 9 23.93 -62.60 -19.61
C PHE A 9 24.22 -61.11 -19.43
N ASP A 10 25.12 -60.54 -20.24
CA ASP A 10 25.42 -59.09 -20.20
C ASP A 10 24.20 -58.26 -20.64
N LEU A 11 23.47 -58.68 -21.68
CA LEU A 11 22.23 -58.02 -22.11
C LEU A 11 21.15 -58.02 -21.01
N ASP A 12 20.97 -59.14 -20.32
CA ASP A 12 20.03 -59.24 -19.19
C ASP A 12 20.46 -58.39 -18.01
N GLN A 13 21.77 -58.32 -17.72
CA GLN A 13 22.30 -57.46 -16.67
C GLN A 13 22.07 -55.97 -17.00
N ARG A 14 22.33 -55.54 -18.25
CA ARG A 14 22.03 -54.18 -18.73
C ARG A 14 20.54 -53.87 -18.68
N LYS A 15 19.66 -54.83 -19.01
CA LYS A 15 18.21 -54.67 -18.91
C LYS A 15 17.78 -54.47 -17.45
N ARG A 16 18.28 -55.29 -16.50
CA ARG A 16 18.02 -55.13 -15.07
C ARG A 16 18.48 -53.76 -14.55
N LYS A 17 19.70 -53.34 -14.89
CA LYS A 17 20.23 -52.01 -14.53
C LYS A 17 19.36 -50.88 -15.07
N ARG A 18 18.90 -50.96 -16.32
CA ARG A 18 17.97 -49.98 -16.91
C ARG A 18 16.61 -49.94 -16.20
N MET A 19 16.05 -51.09 -15.84
CA MET A 19 14.78 -51.14 -15.10
C MET A 19 14.89 -50.49 -13.72
N LEU A 20 15.98 -50.74 -12.99
CA LEU A 20 16.23 -50.11 -11.70
C LEU A 20 16.46 -48.59 -11.83
N SER A 21 17.26 -48.17 -12.80
CA SER A 21 17.53 -46.75 -13.05
C SER A 21 16.26 -45.99 -13.48
N ASN A 22 15.45 -46.57 -14.38
CA ASN A 22 14.17 -45.97 -14.78
C ASN A 22 13.15 -45.93 -13.64
N ARG A 23 13.14 -46.96 -12.78
CA ARG A 23 12.29 -46.95 -11.60
C ARG A 23 12.67 -45.81 -10.67
N GLU A 24 13.97 -45.62 -10.41
CA GLU A 24 14.43 -44.55 -9.54
C GLU A 24 14.27 -43.17 -10.19
N SER A 25 14.46 -43.04 -11.50
CA SER A 25 14.23 -41.77 -12.21
C SER A 25 12.75 -41.38 -12.25
N ALA A 26 11.85 -42.35 -12.45
CA ALA A 26 10.41 -42.13 -12.36
C ALA A 26 9.98 -41.73 -10.93
N ARG A 27 10.55 -42.38 -9.91
CA ARG A 27 10.31 -42.02 -8.49
C ARG A 27 10.75 -40.59 -8.21
N ARG A 28 11.99 -40.23 -8.59
CA ARG A 28 12.53 -38.87 -8.43
C ARG A 28 11.72 -37.83 -9.19
N SER A 29 11.26 -38.15 -10.40
CA SER A 29 10.41 -37.26 -11.18
C SER A 29 9.05 -37.01 -10.51
N ARG A 30 8.41 -38.07 -10.00
CA ARG A 30 7.16 -37.95 -9.22
C ARG A 30 7.37 -37.11 -7.96
N MET A 31 8.45 -37.36 -7.22
CA MET A 31 8.77 -36.61 -6.00
C MET A 31 8.97 -35.12 -6.30
N ARG A 32 9.74 -34.76 -7.35
CA ARG A 32 9.94 -33.36 -7.74
C ARG A 32 8.62 -32.67 -8.10
N LYS A 33 7.74 -33.34 -8.85
CA LYS A 33 6.42 -32.81 -9.20
C LYS A 33 5.54 -32.61 -7.96
N GLN A 34 5.58 -33.55 -7.01
CA GLN A 34 4.82 -33.42 -5.77
C GLN A 34 5.32 -32.25 -4.92
N ASN A 35 6.63 -32.10 -4.77
CA ASN A 35 7.21 -30.97 -4.04
C ASN A 35 6.82 -29.64 -4.68
N HIS A 36 6.92 -29.53 -6.00
CA HIS A 36 6.52 -28.32 -6.71
C HIS A 36 5.03 -27.99 -6.54
N LEU A 37 4.15 -28.99 -6.55
CA LEU A 37 2.73 -28.79 -6.27
C LEU A 37 2.51 -28.30 -4.84
N ASN A 38 3.18 -28.89 -3.85
CA ASN A 38 3.07 -28.46 -2.46
C ASN A 38 3.56 -27.01 -2.28
N ASP A 39 4.68 -26.65 -2.93
CA ASP A 39 5.22 -25.29 -2.90
C ASP A 39 4.25 -24.29 -3.51
N LEU A 40 3.61 -24.63 -4.64
CA LEU A 40 2.58 -23.79 -5.26
C LEU A 40 1.35 -23.62 -4.37
N VAL A 41 0.87 -24.69 -3.74
CA VAL A 41 -0.26 -24.63 -2.80
C VAL A 41 0.06 -23.72 -1.61
N SER A 42 1.27 -23.85 -1.05
CA SER A 42 1.75 -22.99 0.04
C SER A 42 1.81 -21.52 -0.38
N GLN A 43 2.36 -21.24 -1.57
CA GLN A 43 2.42 -19.88 -2.12
C GLN A 43 1.03 -19.28 -2.32
N VAL A 44 0.08 -20.04 -2.89
CA VAL A 44 -1.31 -19.57 -3.05
C VAL A 44 -1.95 -19.30 -1.69
N GLY A 45 -1.73 -20.15 -0.69
CA GLY A 45 -2.21 -19.94 0.68
C GLY A 45 -1.71 -18.62 1.26
N LYS A 46 -0.39 -18.40 1.20
CA LYS A 46 0.24 -17.16 1.67
C LYS A 46 -0.29 -15.93 0.93
N LEU A 47 -0.38 -15.99 -0.39
CA LEU A 47 -0.89 -14.87 -1.21
C LEU A 47 -2.34 -14.54 -0.88
N ARG A 48 -3.18 -15.54 -0.58
CA ARG A 48 -4.57 -15.30 -0.16
C ARG A 48 -4.65 -14.61 1.19
N GLU A 49 -3.83 -15.04 2.15
CA GLU A 49 -3.75 -14.41 3.46
C GLU A 49 -3.24 -12.97 3.37
N ASP A 50 -2.15 -12.74 2.62
CA ASP A 50 -1.61 -11.40 2.37
C ASP A 50 -2.60 -10.49 1.66
N ASN A 51 -3.33 -10.99 0.66
CA ASN A 51 -4.36 -10.22 -0.03
C ASN A 51 -5.50 -9.81 0.93
N SER A 52 -6.00 -10.75 1.73
CA SER A 52 -7.03 -10.47 2.75
C SER A 52 -6.56 -9.39 3.73
N ARG A 53 -5.33 -9.51 4.24
CA ARG A 53 -4.72 -8.54 5.16
C ARG A 53 -4.60 -7.16 4.52
N ILE A 54 -4.08 -7.07 3.29
CA ILE A 54 -3.93 -5.80 2.57
C ILE A 54 -5.30 -5.18 2.32
N SER A 55 -6.30 -5.97 1.89
CA SER A 55 -7.66 -5.49 1.66
C SER A 55 -8.28 -4.89 2.92
N ALA A 56 -8.10 -5.54 4.08
CA ALA A 56 -8.58 -5.01 5.35
C ALA A 56 -7.90 -3.68 5.72
N GLN A 57 -6.58 -3.58 5.54
CA GLN A 57 -5.82 -2.35 5.79
C GLN A 57 -6.24 -1.20 4.86
N VAL A 58 -6.48 -1.50 3.58
CA VAL A 58 -6.96 -0.50 2.62
C VAL A 58 -8.34 0.01 3.02
N LYS A 59 -9.25 -0.88 3.41
CA LYS A 59 -10.58 -0.49 3.88
C LYS A 59 -10.50 0.44 5.09
N LEU A 60 -9.76 0.04 6.13
CA LEU A 60 -9.58 0.85 7.33
C LEU A 60 -9.00 2.23 6.99
N ARG A 61 -7.92 2.29 6.21
CA ARG A 61 -7.33 3.58 5.80
C ARG A 61 -8.27 4.45 4.98
N SER A 62 -9.11 3.84 4.14
CA SER A 62 -10.11 4.56 3.35
C SER A 62 -11.17 5.20 4.25
N GLU A 63 -11.61 4.50 5.29
CA GLU A 63 -12.56 5.03 6.29
C GLU A 63 -11.94 6.21 7.07
N TRP A 64 -10.69 6.08 7.52
CA TRP A 64 -9.96 7.18 8.16
C TRP A 64 -9.78 8.38 7.23
N TYR A 65 -9.39 8.16 5.99
CA TYR A 65 -9.24 9.23 5.01
C TYR A 65 -10.56 9.96 4.76
N ALA A 66 -11.68 9.24 4.66
CA ALA A 66 -13.00 9.83 4.51
C ALA A 66 -13.39 10.71 5.71
N ALA A 67 -13.07 10.28 6.93
CA ALA A 67 -13.30 11.06 8.15
C ALA A 67 -12.49 12.37 8.14
N VAL A 68 -11.18 12.28 7.87
CA VAL A 68 -10.30 13.46 7.79
C VAL A 68 -10.74 14.42 6.67
N GLU A 69 -11.17 13.89 5.52
CA GLU A 69 -11.66 14.74 4.43
C GLU A 69 -12.98 15.43 4.78
N ALA A 70 -13.86 14.79 5.56
CA ALA A 70 -15.06 15.43 6.07
C ALA A 70 -14.71 16.60 7.02
N GLU A 71 -13.77 16.39 7.95
CA GLU A 71 -13.27 17.46 8.83
C GLU A 71 -12.64 18.62 8.04
N ASN A 72 -11.83 18.30 7.02
CA ASN A 72 -11.27 19.31 6.12
C ASN A 72 -12.34 20.14 5.42
N ARG A 73 -13.44 19.52 4.97
CA ARG A 73 -14.56 20.25 4.35
C ARG A 73 -15.24 21.18 5.34
N VAL A 74 -15.44 20.74 6.59
CA VAL A 74 -15.99 21.59 7.66
C VAL A 74 -15.08 22.80 7.90
N MET A 75 -13.77 22.57 8.08
CA MET A 75 -12.80 23.64 8.30
C MET A 75 -12.77 24.65 7.13
N ARG A 76 -12.75 24.16 5.88
CA ARG A 76 -12.81 25.03 4.69
C ARG A 76 -14.08 25.88 4.67
N THR A 77 -15.23 25.28 5.01
CA THR A 77 -16.51 25.99 5.08
C THR A 77 -16.50 27.08 6.15
N GLN A 78 -15.97 26.78 7.35
CA GLN A 78 -15.82 27.76 8.43
C GLN A 78 -14.91 28.92 8.03
N VAL A 79 -13.78 28.63 7.36
CA VAL A 79 -12.88 29.67 6.85
C VAL A 79 -13.59 30.56 5.83
N MET A 80 -14.38 29.99 4.91
CA MET A 80 -15.17 30.77 3.95
C MET A 80 -16.18 31.67 4.66
N GLU A 81 -16.94 31.14 5.62
CA GLU A 81 -17.94 31.91 6.36
C GLU A 81 -17.30 33.07 7.14
N LEU A 82 -16.21 32.82 7.87
CA LEU A 82 -15.50 33.85 8.62
C LEU A 82 -14.90 34.90 7.69
N THR A 83 -14.40 34.49 6.53
CA THR A 83 -13.88 35.42 5.51
C THR A 83 -14.99 36.33 4.98
N GLU A 84 -16.17 35.80 4.66
CA GLU A 84 -17.30 36.61 4.20
C GLU A 84 -17.81 37.58 5.28
N ARG A 85 -17.92 37.12 6.53
CA ARG A 85 -18.28 37.99 7.67
C ARG A 85 -17.27 39.12 7.85
N LEU A 86 -15.97 38.81 7.74
CA LEU A 86 -14.92 39.82 7.82
C LEU A 86 -15.02 40.83 6.66
N ARG A 87 -15.23 40.36 5.43
CA ARG A 87 -15.42 41.24 4.27
C ARG A 87 -16.63 42.17 4.44
N TYR A 88 -17.73 41.64 4.97
CA TYR A 88 -18.93 42.43 5.27
C TYR A 88 -18.64 43.53 6.29
N VAL A 89 -18.04 43.19 7.43
CA VAL A 89 -17.70 44.17 8.48
C VAL A 89 -16.69 45.20 7.98
N SER A 90 -15.65 44.77 7.25
CA SER A 90 -14.68 45.68 6.63
C SER A 90 -15.33 46.64 5.64
N SER A 91 -16.35 46.19 4.90
CA SER A 91 -17.11 47.03 3.96
C SER A 91 -18.00 48.04 4.69
N LEU A 92 -18.69 47.61 5.75
CA LEU A 92 -19.45 48.53 6.63
C LEU A 92 -18.54 49.57 7.26
N LEU A 93 -17.36 49.16 7.70
CA LEU A 93 -16.40 50.08 8.30
C LEU A 93 -15.97 51.15 7.28
N ARG A 94 -15.64 50.75 6.05
CA ARG A 94 -15.34 51.70 4.96
C ARG A 94 -16.49 52.68 4.70
N PHE A 95 -17.74 52.23 4.76
CA PHE A 95 -18.90 53.11 4.63
C PHE A 95 -18.99 54.14 5.78
N VAL A 96 -18.79 53.71 7.03
CA VAL A 96 -18.79 54.60 8.20
C VAL A 96 -17.63 55.61 8.15
N GLN A 97 -16.45 55.19 7.67
CA GLN A 97 -15.33 56.11 7.46
C GLN A 97 -15.66 57.19 6.43
N ALA A 98 -16.28 56.82 5.31
CA ALA A 98 -16.72 57.76 4.29
C ALA A 98 -17.78 58.75 4.82
N ALA A 99 -18.65 58.31 5.73
CA ALA A 99 -19.69 59.15 6.32
C ALA A 99 -19.18 60.06 7.47
N SER A 100 -18.20 59.60 8.26
CA SER A 100 -17.69 60.31 9.46
C SER A 100 -16.39 61.06 9.26
N GLY A 101 -15.65 60.81 8.16
CA GLY A 101 -14.34 61.41 7.88
C GLY A 101 -13.17 60.83 8.68
N MET A 102 -13.40 59.85 9.57
CA MET A 102 -12.36 59.14 10.32
C MET A 102 -11.83 57.95 9.51
N VAL A 103 -10.52 57.73 9.44
CA VAL A 103 -9.91 56.53 8.84
C VAL A 103 -9.71 55.48 9.93
N MET A 104 -10.15 54.25 9.69
CA MET A 104 -9.98 53.11 10.60
C MET A 104 -9.33 51.95 9.82
N GLU A 105 -8.00 51.87 9.85
CA GLU A 105 -7.25 50.80 9.18
C GLU A 105 -7.43 49.50 9.99
N ILE A 106 -7.98 48.44 9.39
CA ILE A 106 -7.90 47.08 9.95
C ILE A 106 -6.59 46.49 9.46
N PRO A 107 -5.62 46.17 10.35
CA PRO A 107 -4.38 45.53 9.93
C PRO A 107 -4.66 44.19 9.24
N ASP A 108 -3.81 43.85 8.27
CA ASP A 108 -3.90 42.64 7.44
C ASP A 108 -3.07 41.41 7.95
N PRO A 109 -3.28 40.90 9.18
CA PRO A 109 -2.87 39.53 9.53
C PRO A 109 -3.84 38.47 9.02
N LEU A 110 -5.03 38.85 8.54
CA LEU A 110 -6.14 37.92 8.25
C LEU A 110 -6.32 37.59 6.77
N LEU A 111 -5.74 38.33 5.81
CA LEU A 111 -5.83 37.99 4.38
C LEU A 111 -4.79 36.94 3.93
N LYS A 112 -3.87 36.52 4.82
CA LYS A 112 -2.84 35.51 4.54
C LYS A 112 -2.83 34.35 5.55
N PRO A 113 -3.95 33.63 5.76
CA PRO A 113 -4.06 32.61 6.80
C PRO A 113 -3.15 31.37 6.61
N TRP A 114 -2.56 31.19 5.43
CA TRP A 114 -1.74 30.02 5.09
C TRP A 114 -0.25 30.32 4.86
N GLN A 115 0.22 31.53 5.20
CA GLN A 115 1.66 31.78 5.27
C GLN A 115 2.19 31.18 6.57
N VAL A 116 2.35 29.86 6.58
CA VAL A 116 3.01 29.14 7.67
C VAL A 116 4.49 29.57 7.65
N PRO A 117 5.00 30.30 8.65
CA PRO A 117 6.43 30.55 8.78
C PRO A 117 7.06 29.31 9.39
N CYS A 118 7.02 28.19 8.68
CA CYS A 118 7.78 27.01 9.03
C CYS A 118 8.80 26.79 7.91
N PRO A 119 10.11 26.74 8.22
CA PRO A 119 11.06 26.12 7.31
C PRO A 119 10.52 24.71 7.02
N ALA A 120 10.54 24.30 5.75
CA ALA A 120 10.22 22.95 5.35
C ALA A 120 11.22 21.98 6.00
N HIS A 121 10.97 21.60 7.25
CA HIS A 121 11.64 20.46 7.84
C HIS A 121 11.08 19.25 7.11
N SER A 122 11.95 18.55 6.38
CA SER A 122 11.61 17.26 5.78
C SER A 122 10.92 16.40 6.83
N ILE A 123 9.66 16.06 6.58
CA ILE A 123 8.94 15.08 7.37
C ILE A 123 9.70 13.77 7.14
N MET A 124 10.64 13.44 8.04
CA MET A 124 11.11 12.08 8.16
C MET A 124 9.88 11.28 8.56
N ALA A 125 9.39 10.46 7.63
CA ALA A 125 8.42 9.44 7.96
C ALA A 125 9.04 8.58 9.07
N SER A 126 8.62 8.79 10.32
CA SER A 126 9.00 7.87 11.38
C SER A 126 8.33 6.54 11.01
N ALA A 127 9.15 5.50 10.88
CA ALA A 127 8.74 4.19 10.41
C ALA A 127 7.82 3.43 11.40
N ASN A 128 7.26 4.11 12.40
CA ASN A 128 6.69 3.46 13.59
C ASN A 128 5.17 3.64 13.76
N PHE A 129 4.44 4.17 12.78
CA PHE A 129 2.97 4.22 12.86
C PHE A 129 2.26 2.93 12.38
N PHE A 130 3.01 1.89 12.04
CA PHE A 130 2.46 0.57 11.70
C PHE A 130 3.05 -0.52 12.59
N GLN A 131 2.99 -0.36 13.91
CA GLN A 131 3.33 -1.44 14.82
C GLN A 131 2.23 -1.66 15.86
N CYS A 132 1.59 -2.83 15.71
CA CYS A 132 0.56 -3.50 16.52
C CYS A 132 -0.88 -3.01 16.34
#